data_AF-A0A353H3E6-F1
#
_entry.id   AF-A0A353H3E6-F1
#
_cell.length_a   1.000
_cell.length_b   1.000
_cell.length_c   1.000
_cell.angle_alpha   90.00
_cell.angle_beta   90.00
_cell.angle_gamma   90.00
#
_symmetry.space_group_name_H-M   'P 1'
#
loop_
_entity.id
_entity.type
_entity.pdbx_description
1 polymer ?
#
loop_
_entity_poly.entity_id
_entity_poly.type
_entity_poly.pdbx_seq_one_letter_code
_entity_poly.pdbx_strand_id
1 'polypeptide(L)'
;MAHFLSTDLLLWLIPAIPFVAFVLIALAAFRSRKLSHSIALAGAGFSFIASMVVIWRSLQVPELAKNPFSNQIQWLPTGNTWLQIGVQADPLTVVTLGFVAVTILMIFIYSIGYHNFGAPEGKSDIPGLPPKGVEVEHEGYVHRVPSVEPLYARFFALISLFAFAMFLLVVSDNLLGLYIGWEIMGLCSYLLIGFWYGKES
;
A
#
# COMPACT_ATOMS: atom_id res chain seq x y z
N MET A 1 -5.55 25.27 19.15
CA MET A 1 -6.40 24.05 19.15
C MET A 1 -6.53 23.59 17.71
N ALA A 2 -5.93 22.53 17.17
CA ALA A 2 -4.97 21.53 17.64
C ALA A 2 -3.86 21.47 16.56
N HIS A 3 -2.61 21.79 16.92
CA HIS A 3 -1.45 21.78 16.01
C HIS A 3 -0.87 20.38 15.78
N PHE A 4 -1.59 19.32 16.19
CA PHE A 4 -1.09 17.94 16.21
C PHE A 4 -0.97 17.28 14.82
N LEU A 5 -1.52 17.89 13.77
CA LEU A 5 -1.42 17.42 12.38
C LEU A 5 -0.91 18.56 11.49
N SER A 6 0.35 18.95 11.67
CA SER A 6 1.04 19.78 10.67
C SER A 6 1.04 19.07 9.32
N THR A 7 1.03 19.82 8.22
CA THR A 7 1.06 19.24 6.86
C THR A 7 2.33 18.43 6.67
N ASP A 8 3.43 18.88 7.26
CA ASP A 8 4.72 18.21 7.24
C ASP A 8 4.66 16.81 7.87
N LEU A 9 3.96 16.67 9.00
CA LEU A 9 3.76 15.36 9.64
C LEU A 9 2.86 14.45 8.80
N LEU A 10 1.84 15.00 8.14
CA LEU A 10 0.97 14.24 7.25
C LEU A 10 1.74 13.63 6.08
N LEU A 11 2.70 14.35 5.50
CA LEU A 11 3.53 13.85 4.41
C LEU A 11 4.36 12.62 4.81
N TRP A 12 4.90 12.60 6.03
CA TRP A 12 5.56 11.41 6.57
C TRP A 12 4.59 10.28 6.90
N LEU A 13 3.38 10.62 7.34
CA LEU A 13 2.38 9.64 7.78
C LEU A 13 1.75 8.88 6.62
N ILE A 14 1.57 9.51 5.46
CA ILE A 14 0.97 8.89 4.26
C ILE A 14 1.67 7.57 3.87
N PRO A 15 3.01 7.51 3.68
CA PRO A 15 3.70 6.25 3.44
C PRO A 15 3.86 5.41 4.72
N ALA A 16 3.96 6.02 5.90
CA ALA A 16 4.14 5.24 7.13
C ALA A 16 2.94 4.34 7.46
N ILE A 17 1.71 4.79 7.19
CA ILE A 17 0.50 4.01 7.52
C ILE A 17 0.47 2.63 6.78
N PRO A 18 0.66 2.55 5.44
CA PRO A 18 0.66 1.27 4.74
C PRO A 18 1.85 0.39 5.13
N PHE A 19 2.99 1.00 5.51
CA PHE A 19 4.12 0.25 6.06
C PHE A 19 3.78 -0.39 7.41
N VAL A 20 3.14 0.35 8.32
CA VAL A 20 2.65 -0.21 9.59
C VAL A 20 1.62 -1.32 9.33
N ALA A 21 0.71 -1.14 8.37
CA ALA A 21 -0.23 -2.19 7.97
C ALA A 21 0.50 -3.45 7.49
N PHE A 22 1.52 -3.31 6.64
CA PHE A 22 2.38 -4.42 6.21
C PHE A 22 3.00 -5.15 7.40
N VAL A 23 3.64 -4.43 8.33
CA VAL A 23 4.30 -5.01 9.51
C VAL A 23 3.28 -5.75 10.38
N LEU A 24 2.11 -5.17 10.63
CA LEU A 24 1.05 -5.80 11.43
C LEU A 24 0.52 -7.07 10.77
N ILE A 25 0.35 -7.08 9.44
CA ILE A 25 -0.11 -8.26 8.73
C ILE A 25 0.96 -9.35 8.75
N ALA A 26 2.21 -9.00 8.46
CA ALA A 26 3.33 -9.94 8.40
C ALA A 26 3.63 -10.58 9.76
N LEU A 27 3.54 -9.83 10.85
CA LEU A 27 3.92 -10.32 12.19
C LEU A 27 2.74 -10.87 13.01
N ALA A 28 1.55 -10.28 12.89
CA ALA A 28 0.45 -10.58 13.81
C ALA A 28 -0.82 -11.11 13.13
N ALA A 29 -1.16 -10.61 11.93
CA ALA A 29 -2.42 -10.99 11.27
C ALA A 29 -2.30 -12.17 10.30
N PHE A 30 -1.11 -12.77 10.13
CA PHE A 30 -0.83 -13.81 9.14
C PHE A 30 -1.75 -15.05 9.23
N ARG A 31 -2.35 -15.30 10.40
CA ARG A 31 -3.25 -16.44 10.62
C ARG A 31 -4.71 -16.17 10.23
N SER A 32 -5.12 -14.90 10.08
CA SER A 32 -6.52 -14.53 9.87
C SER A 32 -6.71 -13.69 8.60
N ARG A 33 -7.54 -14.18 7.68
CA ARG A 33 -7.87 -13.50 6.42
C ARG A 33 -8.65 -12.21 6.65
N LYS A 34 -9.61 -12.24 7.58
CA LYS A 34 -10.44 -11.07 7.95
C LYS A 34 -9.58 -9.94 8.52
N LEU A 35 -8.67 -10.27 9.44
CA LEU A 35 -7.78 -9.27 10.03
C LEU A 35 -6.81 -8.72 8.98
N SER A 36 -6.28 -9.58 8.11
CA SER A 36 -5.30 -9.18 7.10
C SER A 36 -5.83 -8.09 6.16
N HIS A 37 -6.98 -8.32 5.49
CA HIS A 37 -7.49 -7.30 4.58
C HIS A 37 -8.07 -6.07 5.31
N SER A 38 -8.63 -6.23 6.51
CA SER A 38 -9.22 -5.07 7.21
C SER A 38 -8.14 -4.10 7.66
N ILE A 39 -7.00 -4.60 8.16
CA ILE A 39 -5.82 -3.79 8.47
C ILE A 39 -5.27 -3.13 7.20
N ALA A 40 -5.12 -3.88 6.12
CA ALA A 40 -4.64 -3.37 4.84
C ALA A 40 -5.55 -2.27 4.27
N LEU A 41 -6.87 -2.51 4.20
CA LEU A 41 -7.85 -1.56 3.69
C LEU A 41 -7.97 -0.33 4.57
N ALA A 42 -7.96 -0.49 5.89
CA ALA A 42 -7.94 0.63 6.83
C ALA A 42 -6.68 1.48 6.64
N GLY A 43 -5.51 0.83 6.49
CA GLY A 43 -4.24 1.52 6.22
C GLY A 43 -4.30 2.34 4.92
N ALA A 44 -4.73 1.72 3.82
CA ALA A 44 -4.91 2.42 2.54
C ALA A 44 -5.94 3.55 2.64
N GLY A 45 -7.05 3.34 3.36
CA GLY A 45 -8.09 4.34 3.58
C GLY A 45 -7.60 5.55 4.39
N PHE A 46 -6.83 5.33 5.47
CA PHE A 46 -6.24 6.42 6.25
C PHE A 46 -5.19 7.19 5.45
N SER A 47 -4.35 6.53 4.65
CA SER A 47 -3.45 7.21 3.72
C SER A 47 -4.20 8.02 2.66
N PHE A 48 -5.31 7.48 2.12
CA PHE A 48 -6.16 8.22 1.18
C PHE A 48 -6.73 9.50 1.81
N ILE A 49 -7.27 9.40 3.03
CA ILE A 49 -7.80 10.56 3.76
C ILE A 49 -6.67 11.57 4.02
N ALA A 50 -5.49 11.11 4.46
CA ALA A 50 -4.34 11.97 4.69
C ALA A 50 -3.91 12.71 3.41
N SER A 51 -3.84 12.02 2.27
CA SER A 51 -3.55 12.62 0.97
C SER A 51 -4.61 13.64 0.55
N MET A 52 -5.90 13.36 0.79
CA MET A 52 -6.98 14.30 0.48
C MET A 52 -6.90 15.56 1.35
N VAL A 53 -6.51 15.42 2.62
CA VAL A 53 -6.26 16.56 3.52
C VAL A 53 -5.07 17.39 3.02
N VAL A 54 -3.98 16.76 2.56
CA VAL A 54 -2.84 17.47 1.97
C VAL A 54 -3.27 18.25 0.74
N ILE A 55 -4.00 17.64 -0.20
CA ILE A 55 -4.53 18.32 -1.40
C ILE A 55 -5.40 19.51 -1.02
N TRP A 56 -6.34 19.33 -0.09
CA TRP A 56 -7.22 20.40 0.37
C TRP A 56 -6.45 21.58 0.96
N ARG A 57 -5.39 21.32 1.73
CA ARG A 57 -4.51 22.36 2.28
C ARG A 57 -3.67 23.03 1.19
N SER A 58 -3.16 22.27 0.23
CA SER A 58 -2.39 22.78 -0.90
C SER A 58 -3.18 23.76 -1.77
N LEU A 59 -4.49 23.56 -1.93
CA LEU A 59 -5.36 24.48 -2.67
C LEU A 59 -5.58 25.83 -1.98
N GLN A 60 -5.35 25.91 -0.66
CA GLN A 60 -5.53 27.14 0.13
C GLN A 60 -4.27 28.00 0.18
N VAL A 61 -3.11 27.48 -0.23
CA VAL A 61 -1.83 28.18 -0.21
C VAL A 61 -1.65 28.95 -1.53
N PRO A 62 -1.61 30.30 -1.50
CA PRO A 62 -1.25 31.09 -2.66
C PRO A 62 0.18 30.77 -3.07
N GLU A 63 0.40 30.57 -4.38
CA GLU A 63 1.73 30.31 -4.95
C GLU A 63 2.49 29.13 -4.30
N LEU A 64 1.84 27.97 -4.17
CA LEU A 64 2.45 26.73 -3.64
C LEU A 64 3.79 26.37 -4.31
N ALA A 65 3.98 26.73 -5.58
CA ALA A 65 5.25 26.54 -6.28
C ALA A 65 6.45 27.28 -5.63
N LYS A 66 6.20 28.41 -4.96
CA LYS A 66 7.24 29.20 -4.28
C LYS A 66 7.43 28.79 -2.82
N ASN A 67 6.38 28.27 -2.18
CA ASN A 67 6.39 27.86 -0.78
C ASN A 67 5.86 26.41 -0.64
N PRO A 68 6.59 25.41 -1.16
CA PRO A 68 6.18 24.02 -1.01
C PRO A 68 6.25 23.61 0.47
N PHE A 69 5.39 22.68 0.87
CA PHE A 69 5.56 22.03 2.17
C PHE A 69 6.77 21.11 2.09
N SER A 70 7.75 21.27 2.96
CA SER A 70 8.91 20.38 3.00
C SER A 70 9.37 20.15 4.42
N ASN A 71 9.84 18.93 4.67
CA ASN A 71 10.47 18.58 5.94
C ASN A 71 11.61 17.62 5.69
N GLN A 72 12.81 18.02 6.09
CA GLN A 72 14.07 17.34 5.81
C GLN A 72 14.77 16.96 7.11
N ILE A 73 15.20 15.71 7.19
CA ILE A 73 16.00 15.17 8.27
C ILE A 73 17.43 15.00 7.76
N GLN A 74 18.40 15.54 8.50
CA GLN A 74 19.82 15.33 8.23
C GLN A 74 20.18 13.89 8.59
N TRP A 75 20.40 13.04 7.60
CA TRP A 75 20.57 11.60 7.80
C TRP A 75 22.03 11.17 7.81
N LEU A 76 22.82 11.56 6.80
CA LEU A 76 24.21 11.12 6.67
C LEU A 76 25.15 12.33 6.46
N PRO A 77 26.16 12.56 7.33
CA PRO A 77 27.15 13.60 7.12
C PRO A 77 28.15 13.19 6.03
N THR A 78 28.33 14.00 4.99
CA THR A 78 29.29 13.77 3.89
C THR A 78 30.48 14.73 3.95
N GLY A 79 30.87 15.13 5.16
CA GLY A 79 31.90 16.14 5.41
C GLY A 79 31.30 17.53 5.55
N ASN A 80 31.33 18.33 4.48
CA ASN A 80 30.88 19.74 4.51
C ASN A 80 29.37 19.92 4.32
N THR A 81 28.68 18.89 3.82
CA THR A 81 27.25 18.88 3.58
C THR A 81 26.61 17.66 4.22
N TRP A 82 25.29 17.69 4.35
CA TRP A 82 24.50 16.57 4.84
C TRP A 82 23.67 16.01 3.70
N LEU A 83 23.63 14.69 3.59
CA LEU A 83 22.61 14.01 2.81
C LEU A 83 21.31 14.05 3.62
N GLN A 84 20.34 14.80 3.11
CA GLN A 84 19.05 14.98 3.72
C GLN A 84 18.07 13.94 3.18
N ILE A 85 17.28 13.34 4.07
CA ILE A 85 16.09 12.59 3.70
C ILE A 85 14.90 13.44 4.08
N GLY A 86 14.14 13.89 3.10
CA GLY A 86 12.95 14.67 3.33
C GLY A 86 11.76 14.21 2.51
N VAL A 87 10.63 14.78 2.89
CA VAL A 87 9.39 14.73 2.13
C VAL A 87 9.03 16.13 1.70
N GLN A 88 8.49 16.26 0.49
CA GLN A 88 8.08 17.53 -0.06
C GLN A 88 6.73 17.38 -0.77
N ALA A 89 5.90 18.42 -0.69
CA ALA A 89 4.67 18.55 -1.47
C ALA A 89 4.67 19.87 -2.23
N ASP A 90 5.10 19.78 -3.49
CA ASP A 90 4.98 20.81 -4.50
C ASP A 90 3.74 20.56 -5.40
N PRO A 91 3.40 21.45 -6.35
CA PRO A 91 2.22 21.26 -7.20
C PRO A 91 2.22 19.93 -7.97
N LEU A 92 3.39 19.48 -8.45
CA LEU A 92 3.51 18.21 -9.16
C LEU A 92 3.20 17.03 -8.23
N THR A 93 3.84 17.02 -7.05
CA THR A 93 3.65 15.98 -6.03
C THR A 93 2.21 15.92 -5.55
N VAL A 94 1.55 17.06 -5.35
CA VAL A 94 0.14 17.09 -4.90
C VAL A 94 -0.79 16.43 -5.93
N VAL A 95 -0.58 16.70 -7.22
CA VAL A 95 -1.38 16.09 -8.29
C VAL A 95 -1.10 14.59 -8.39
N THR A 96 0.17 14.17 -8.40
CA THR A 96 0.53 12.76 -8.47
C THR A 96 0.09 11.99 -7.23
N LEU A 97 0.20 12.58 -6.04
CA LEU A 97 -0.28 12.04 -4.78
C LEU A 97 -1.78 11.77 -4.81
N GLY A 98 -2.58 12.67 -5.41
CA GLY A 98 -4.02 12.46 -5.59
C GLY A 98 -4.34 11.25 -6.47
N PHE A 99 -3.66 11.15 -7.61
CA PHE A 99 -3.80 10.00 -8.50
C PHE A 99 -3.42 8.69 -7.79
N VAL A 100 -2.24 8.64 -7.17
CA VAL A 100 -1.73 7.48 -6.45
C VAL A 100 -2.64 7.08 -5.28
N ALA A 101 -3.14 8.03 -4.51
CA ALA A 101 -4.04 7.75 -3.38
C ALA A 101 -5.33 7.07 -3.81
N VAL A 102 -5.96 7.55 -4.90
CA VAL A 102 -7.16 6.91 -5.46
C VAL A 102 -6.84 5.52 -5.99
N THR A 103 -5.76 5.38 -6.78
CA THR A 103 -5.37 4.09 -7.37
C THR A 103 -5.08 3.04 -6.29
N ILE A 104 -4.34 3.40 -5.24
CA ILE A 104 -4.04 2.48 -4.13
C ILE A 104 -5.34 2.05 -3.43
N LEU A 105 -6.25 2.99 -3.12
CA LEU A 105 -7.52 2.62 -2.49
C LEU A 105 -8.32 1.63 -3.37
N MET A 106 -8.39 1.88 -4.67
CA MET A 106 -9.11 1.02 -5.61
C MET A 106 -8.46 -0.37 -5.73
N ILE A 107 -7.13 -0.46 -5.77
CA ILE A 107 -6.40 -1.74 -5.78
C ILE A 107 -6.78 -2.58 -4.57
N PHE A 108 -6.86 -1.98 -3.38
CA PHE A 108 -7.17 -2.71 -2.15
C PHE A 108 -8.62 -3.19 -2.12
N ILE A 109 -9.57 -2.32 -2.49
CA ILE A 109 -10.99 -2.70 -2.57
C ILE A 109 -11.21 -3.82 -3.59
N TYR A 110 -10.63 -3.67 -4.79
CA TYR A 110 -10.72 -4.67 -5.85
C TYR A 110 -10.10 -6.00 -5.42
N SER A 111 -8.95 -5.96 -4.75
CA SER A 111 -8.22 -7.15 -4.32
C SER A 111 -9.00 -8.04 -3.36
N ILE A 112 -9.88 -7.46 -2.52
CA ILE A 112 -10.73 -8.24 -1.60
C ILE A 112 -11.69 -9.12 -2.39
N GLY A 113 -12.34 -8.54 -3.41
CA GLY A 113 -13.25 -9.26 -4.30
C GLY A 113 -12.52 -10.27 -5.19
N TYR A 114 -11.39 -9.86 -5.77
CA TYR A 114 -10.58 -10.70 -6.65
C TYR A 114 -10.07 -11.98 -5.98
N HIS A 115 -9.73 -11.93 -4.69
CA HIS A 115 -9.30 -13.10 -3.91
C HIS A 115 -10.47 -13.87 -3.26
N ASN A 116 -11.69 -13.68 -3.77
CA ASN A 116 -12.91 -14.39 -3.40
C ASN A 116 -13.18 -14.41 -1.90
N PHE A 117 -12.92 -13.31 -1.18
CA PHE A 117 -13.12 -13.28 0.26
C PHE A 117 -14.59 -13.62 0.62
N GLY A 118 -14.78 -14.64 1.46
CA GLY A 118 -16.10 -15.14 1.86
C GLY A 118 -16.58 -16.40 1.12
N ALA A 119 -15.88 -16.82 0.07
CA ALA A 119 -16.11 -18.10 -0.59
C ALA A 119 -15.72 -19.30 0.31
N PRO A 120 -16.19 -20.52 0.00
CA PRO A 120 -15.72 -21.73 0.68
C PRO A 120 -14.23 -22.01 0.37
N GLU A 121 -13.57 -22.72 1.29
CA GLU A 121 -12.18 -23.17 1.12
C GLU A 121 -12.10 -24.42 0.26
N GLY A 122 -11.19 -24.43 -0.72
CA GLY A 122 -10.90 -25.61 -1.54
C GLY A 122 -10.15 -26.66 -0.75
N LYS A 123 -10.76 -27.85 -0.60
CA LYS A 123 -10.10 -29.00 0.05
C LYS A 123 -8.82 -29.43 -0.69
N SER A 124 -8.74 -29.15 -2.00
CA SER A 124 -7.59 -29.44 -2.86
C SER A 124 -6.69 -28.24 -3.13
N ASP A 125 -6.94 -27.09 -2.50
CA ASP A 125 -6.12 -25.89 -2.71
C ASP A 125 -4.80 -26.01 -1.97
N ILE A 126 -3.72 -25.71 -2.67
CA ILE A 126 -2.35 -25.81 -2.15
C ILE A 126 -1.75 -24.40 -2.14
N PRO A 127 -1.13 -23.95 -1.04
CA PRO A 127 -0.44 -22.67 -1.00
C PRO A 127 0.60 -22.55 -2.12
N GLY A 128 0.56 -21.48 -2.89
CA GLY A 128 1.49 -21.22 -4.00
C GLY A 128 1.01 -21.69 -5.38
N LEU A 129 -0.15 -22.33 -5.44
CA LEU A 129 -0.87 -22.62 -6.68
C LEU A 129 -2.14 -21.75 -6.76
N PRO A 130 -2.64 -21.46 -7.97
CA PRO A 130 -3.91 -20.75 -8.11
C PRO A 130 -5.08 -21.57 -7.53
N PRO A 131 -6.08 -20.91 -6.93
CA PRO A 131 -7.24 -21.59 -6.36
C PRO A 131 -7.99 -22.37 -7.44
N LYS A 132 -8.30 -23.65 -7.16
CA LYS A 132 -8.97 -24.54 -8.11
C LYS A 132 -10.49 -24.46 -8.00
N GLY A 133 -11.03 -23.72 -7.04
CA GLY A 133 -12.46 -23.65 -6.80
C GLY A 133 -13.00 -24.84 -6.00
N VAL A 134 -14.25 -24.73 -5.59
CA VAL A 134 -14.98 -25.74 -4.80
C VAL A 134 -16.25 -26.11 -5.55
N GLU A 135 -16.53 -27.40 -5.59
CA GLU A 135 -17.86 -27.88 -5.99
C GLU A 135 -18.77 -27.81 -4.77
N VAL A 136 -19.82 -26.98 -4.88
CA VAL A 136 -20.85 -26.83 -3.86
C VAL A 136 -22.14 -27.41 -4.41
N GLU A 137 -22.76 -28.28 -3.65
CA GLU A 137 -24.08 -28.83 -3.97
C GLU A 137 -25.16 -27.98 -3.31
N HIS A 138 -26.08 -27.45 -4.10
CA HIS A 138 -27.25 -26.72 -3.62
C HIS A 138 -28.49 -27.20 -4.36
N GLU A 139 -29.52 -27.63 -3.62
CA GLU A 139 -30.80 -28.12 -4.17
C GLU A 139 -30.66 -29.23 -5.24
N GLY A 140 -29.67 -30.13 -5.08
CA GLY A 140 -29.44 -31.27 -5.99
C GLY A 140 -28.65 -30.92 -7.26
N TYR A 141 -28.19 -29.68 -7.40
CA TYR A 141 -27.28 -29.26 -8.47
C TYR A 141 -25.88 -29.00 -7.93
N VAL A 142 -24.87 -29.55 -8.59
CA VAL A 142 -23.46 -29.29 -8.29
C VAL A 142 -22.99 -28.15 -9.18
N HIS A 143 -22.58 -27.04 -8.58
CA HIS A 143 -21.91 -25.95 -9.29
C HIS A 143 -20.49 -25.74 -8.78
N ARG A 144 -19.59 -25.29 -9.64
CA ARG A 144 -18.21 -24.96 -9.26
C ARG A 144 -18.12 -23.46 -9.00
N VAL A 145 -17.78 -23.11 -7.76
CA VAL A 145 -17.56 -21.72 -7.34
C VAL A 145 -16.06 -21.46 -7.14
N PRO A 146 -15.59 -20.22 -7.30
CA PRO A 146 -14.22 -19.86 -6.94
C PRO A 146 -13.98 -20.12 -5.45
N SER A 147 -12.77 -20.56 -5.08
CA SER A 147 -12.36 -20.75 -3.70
C SER A 147 -11.54 -19.56 -3.22
N VAL A 148 -11.45 -19.42 -1.88
CA VAL A 148 -10.61 -18.38 -1.26
C VAL A 148 -9.15 -18.68 -1.49
N GLU A 149 -8.36 -17.65 -1.79
CA GLU A 149 -6.91 -17.79 -1.92
C GLU A 149 -6.25 -18.31 -0.63
N PRO A 150 -5.45 -19.40 -0.69
CA PRO A 150 -4.76 -19.93 0.49
C PRO A 150 -3.72 -18.97 1.07
N LEU A 151 -3.00 -18.20 0.24
CA LEU A 151 -1.97 -17.24 0.67
C LEU A 151 -2.48 -15.80 0.83
N TYR A 152 -3.74 -15.64 1.22
CA TYR A 152 -4.44 -14.35 1.32
C TYR A 152 -3.68 -13.30 2.15
N ALA A 153 -3.18 -13.66 3.33
CA ALA A 153 -2.47 -12.72 4.21
C ALA A 153 -1.16 -12.21 3.60
N ARG A 154 -0.43 -13.08 2.88
CA ARG A 154 0.82 -12.73 2.19
C ARG A 154 0.55 -11.73 1.07
N PHE A 155 -0.53 -11.93 0.30
CA PHE A 155 -0.92 -10.99 -0.75
C PHE A 155 -1.18 -9.60 -0.18
N PHE A 156 -2.02 -9.49 0.86
CA PHE A 156 -2.35 -8.20 1.48
C PHE A 156 -1.14 -7.52 2.14
N ALA A 157 -0.21 -8.29 2.70
CA ALA A 157 1.06 -7.74 3.17
C ALA A 157 1.88 -7.13 2.02
N LEU A 158 2.08 -7.87 0.92
CA LEU A 158 2.90 -7.41 -0.22
C LEU A 158 2.32 -6.17 -0.90
N ILE A 159 0.99 -6.09 -1.08
CA ILE A 159 0.38 -4.88 -1.65
C ILE A 159 0.45 -3.67 -0.68
N SER A 160 0.46 -3.89 0.63
CA SER A 160 0.70 -2.83 1.63
C SER A 160 2.13 -2.31 1.57
N LEU A 161 3.11 -3.19 1.37
CA LEU A 161 4.49 -2.78 1.16
C LEU A 161 4.68 -2.05 -0.19
N PHE A 162 3.98 -2.50 -1.24
CA PHE A 162 3.94 -1.81 -2.53
C PHE A 162 3.33 -0.40 -2.40
N ALA A 163 2.23 -0.26 -1.66
CA ALA A 163 1.60 1.03 -1.40
C ALA A 163 2.53 1.98 -0.63
N PHE A 164 3.24 1.50 0.40
CA PHE A 164 4.27 2.26 1.09
C PHE A 164 5.33 2.79 0.12
N ALA A 165 5.90 1.91 -0.70
CA ALA A 165 6.95 2.26 -1.65
C ALA A 165 6.48 3.31 -2.67
N MET A 166 5.26 3.16 -3.17
CA MET A 166 4.66 4.09 -4.13
C MET A 166 4.40 5.47 -3.53
N PHE A 167 3.87 5.54 -2.30
CA PHE A 167 3.73 6.82 -1.61
C PHE A 167 5.07 7.45 -1.26
N LEU A 168 6.05 6.66 -0.78
CA LEU A 168 7.40 7.13 -0.45
C LEU A 168 8.07 7.74 -1.68
N LEU A 169 7.99 7.06 -2.82
CA LEU A 169 8.55 7.54 -4.09
C LEU A 169 7.96 8.90 -4.48
N VAL A 170 6.64 9.06 -4.34
CA VAL A 170 5.95 10.30 -4.72
C VAL A 170 6.31 11.47 -3.81
N VAL A 171 6.40 11.25 -2.49
CA VAL A 171 6.65 12.36 -1.55
C VAL A 171 8.14 12.65 -1.34
N SER A 172 9.04 11.81 -1.83
CA SER A 172 10.49 11.96 -1.62
C SER A 172 11.05 13.20 -2.30
N ASP A 173 11.83 13.98 -1.56
CA ASP A 173 12.44 15.23 -2.05
C ASP A 173 13.87 15.08 -2.60
N ASN A 174 14.43 13.87 -2.54
CA ASN A 174 15.79 13.58 -2.95
C ASN A 174 15.87 12.28 -3.77
N LEU A 175 16.96 12.14 -4.54
CA LEU A 175 17.18 10.97 -5.41
C LEU A 175 17.33 9.66 -4.64
N LEU A 176 17.87 9.69 -3.42
CA LEU A 176 18.08 8.47 -2.64
C LEU A 176 16.73 7.88 -2.18
N GLY A 177 15.85 8.70 -1.60
CA GLY A 177 14.52 8.27 -1.18
C GLY A 177 13.67 7.79 -2.36
N LEU A 178 13.78 8.47 -3.50
CA LEU A 178 13.15 8.04 -4.75
C LEU A 178 13.67 6.68 -5.20
N TYR A 179 14.99 6.48 -5.19
CA TYR A 179 15.62 5.21 -5.55
C TYR A 179 15.24 4.07 -4.61
N ILE A 180 15.20 4.32 -3.29
CA ILE A 180 14.73 3.34 -2.30
C ILE A 180 13.28 2.96 -2.57
N GLY A 181 12.40 3.93 -2.80
CA GLY A 181 10.99 3.68 -3.16
C GLY A 181 10.88 2.85 -4.44
N TRP A 182 11.70 3.14 -5.45
CA TRP A 182 11.75 2.37 -6.69
C TRP A 182 12.16 0.92 -6.44
N GLU A 183 13.29 0.68 -5.77
CA GLU A 183 13.80 -0.68 -5.52
C GLU A 183 12.81 -1.54 -4.73
N ILE A 184 12.18 -0.96 -3.69
CA ILE A 184 11.15 -1.67 -2.91
C ILE A 184 9.94 -1.99 -3.79
N MET A 185 9.51 -1.07 -4.66
CA MET A 185 8.41 -1.30 -5.60
C MET A 185 8.75 -2.42 -6.59
N GLY A 186 9.98 -2.44 -7.12
CA GLY A 186 10.49 -3.49 -8.01
C GLY A 186 10.50 -4.87 -7.34
N LEU A 187 11.00 -4.94 -6.10
CA LEU A 187 10.98 -6.16 -5.29
C LEU A 187 9.56 -6.66 -5.05
N CYS A 188 8.63 -5.77 -4.66
CA CYS A 188 7.24 -6.14 -4.44
C CYS A 188 6.58 -6.65 -5.72
N SER A 189 6.85 -6.01 -6.86
CA SER A 189 6.35 -6.43 -8.17
C SER A 189 6.83 -7.85 -8.52
N TYR A 190 8.12 -8.14 -8.33
CA TYR A 190 8.66 -9.49 -8.54
C TYR A 190 7.95 -10.53 -7.66
N LEU A 191 7.76 -10.24 -6.36
CA LEU A 191 7.12 -11.15 -5.42
C LEU A 191 5.61 -11.35 -5.68
N LEU A 192 4.93 -10.33 -6.22
CA LEU A 192 3.51 -10.38 -6.57
C LEU A 192 3.26 -11.07 -7.91
N ILE A 193 4.12 -10.86 -8.91
CA ILE A 193 4.04 -11.58 -10.19
C ILE A 193 4.39 -13.06 -9.97
N GLY A 194 5.43 -13.34 -9.18
CA GLY A 194 5.82 -14.68 -8.77
C GLY A 194 4.98 -15.26 -7.63
N PHE A 195 3.78 -14.74 -7.37
CA PHE A 195 2.94 -15.15 -6.24
C PHE A 195 2.56 -16.63 -6.30
N TRP A 196 2.21 -17.13 -7.50
CA TRP A 196 1.94 -18.55 -7.73
C TRP A 196 3.18 -19.29 -8.25
N TYR A 197 4.20 -19.38 -7.41
CA TYR A 197 5.49 -20.02 -7.70
C TYR A 197 5.41 -21.54 -7.94
N GLY A 198 4.30 -22.20 -7.58
CA GLY A 198 4.13 -23.64 -7.76
C GLY A 198 3.58 -24.05 -9.13
N LYS A 199 3.24 -23.09 -10.00
CA LYS A 199 2.68 -23.37 -11.32
C LYS A 199 3.76 -23.91 -12.25
N GLU A 200 3.51 -25.06 -12.86
CA GLU A 200 4.37 -25.61 -13.92
C GLU A 200 4.38 -24.66 -15.12
N SER A 201 5.58 -24.28 -15.59
CA SER A 201 5.83 -23.32 -16.68
C SER A 201 5.89 -23.98 -18.05
#